data_AF-A0A357CM64-F1
#
_entry.id   AF-A0A357CM64-F1
#
_cell.length_a   1.000
_cell.length_b   1.000
_cell.length_c   1.000
_cell.angle_alpha   90.00
_cell.angle_beta   90.00
_cell.angle_gamma   90.00
#
_symmetry.space_group_name_H-M   'P 1'
#
loop_
_entity.id
_entity.type
_entity.pdbx_description
1 polymer ?
#
loop_
_entity_poly.entity_id
_entity_poly.type
_entity_poly.pdbx_seq_one_letter_code
_entity_poly.pdbx_strand_id
1 'polypeptide(L)'
;MIQRILQGVNWLIYKGIWLICLGLSITASILHYRPISDDPYYMALVPVMIITVECLAQLILSQGKANWRDKQYWPAAIKIGLYGVYILIFGVMSSMMFFLTKATVQEITVERALESRASVQAEMALNEDLIKTLTKSLGTEAESGYGRRSEAIMAQIDRVKAENVELKAKAETQEEAITPAEVTTGFSSMAKVTGISADRLKIISFGALILFVYIGLIVLNPVAPAKNAEPNKLKPVTNGPARNVTKRPVTLRRNTPVVTSKTEGLNCPVCGKPLEPGQTYCCNACKQKAYRERKREKKQLQQVKREALRDRKEDLGGGVIGKEAR
;
A
#
# COMPACT_ATOMS: atom_id res chain seq x y z
N MET A 1 -14.03 -30.42 13.62
CA MET A 1 -14.09 -29.18 14.42
C MET A 1 -12.74 -28.46 14.43
N ILE A 2 -11.65 -29.13 14.83
CA ILE A 2 -10.28 -28.57 14.88
C ILE A 2 -9.83 -27.91 13.55
N GLN A 3 -10.08 -28.54 12.39
CA GLN A 3 -9.69 -27.97 11.10
C GLN A 3 -10.40 -26.64 10.76
N ARG A 4 -11.66 -26.45 11.18
CA ARG A 4 -12.39 -25.19 10.96
C ARG A 4 -11.86 -24.09 11.86
N ILE A 5 -11.47 -24.42 13.10
CA ILE A 5 -10.83 -23.49 14.04
C ILE A 5 -9.48 -23.05 13.48
N LEU A 6 -8.65 -23.99 13.03
CA LEU A 6 -7.35 -23.69 12.40
C LEU A 6 -7.50 -22.80 11.15
N GLN A 7 -8.49 -23.06 10.31
CA GLN A 7 -8.78 -22.21 9.15
C GLN A 7 -9.21 -20.79 9.57
N GLY A 8 -10.05 -20.66 10.60
CA GLY A 8 -10.48 -19.37 11.13
C GLY A 8 -9.32 -18.56 11.72
N VAL A 9 -8.48 -19.19 12.53
CA VAL A 9 -7.28 -18.56 13.11
C VAL A 9 -6.32 -18.10 12.02
N ASN A 10 -6.04 -18.96 11.04
CA ASN A 10 -5.16 -18.60 9.93
C ASN A 10 -5.71 -17.38 9.16
N TRP A 11 -7.00 -17.37 8.85
CA TRP A 11 -7.66 -16.25 8.19
C TRP A 11 -7.56 -14.94 8.98
N LEU A 12 -7.70 -14.99 10.30
CA LEU A 12 -7.51 -13.83 11.18
C LEU A 12 -6.07 -13.31 11.14
N ILE A 13 -5.08 -14.21 11.20
CA ILE A 13 -3.66 -13.85 11.11
C ILE A 13 -3.37 -13.18 9.76
N TYR A 14 -3.84 -13.77 8.65
CA TYR A 14 -3.69 -13.21 7.31
C TYR A 14 -4.25 -11.78 7.20
N LYS A 15 -5.46 -11.56 7.75
CA LYS A 15 -6.08 -10.23 7.78
C LYS A 15 -5.34 -9.25 8.69
N GLY A 16 -4.85 -9.71 9.84
CA GLY A 16 -4.08 -8.90 10.77
C GLY A 16 -2.80 -8.38 10.13
N ILE A 17 -2.01 -9.26 9.49
CA ILE A 17 -0.77 -8.87 8.80
C ILE A 17 -1.08 -7.89 7.67
N TRP A 18 -2.11 -8.14 6.87
CA TRP A 18 -2.52 -7.23 5.80
C TRP A 18 -2.89 -5.83 6.33
N LEU A 19 -3.64 -5.74 7.43
CA LEU A 19 -3.99 -4.47 8.07
C LEU A 19 -2.76 -3.73 8.61
N ILE A 20 -1.80 -4.46 9.18
CA ILE A 20 -0.53 -3.88 9.66
C ILE A 20 0.26 -3.30 8.47
N CYS A 21 0.44 -4.06 7.39
CA CYS A 21 1.13 -3.56 6.20
C CYS A 21 0.43 -2.34 5.60
N LEU A 22 -0.91 -2.33 5.57
CA LEU A 22 -1.69 -1.20 5.06
C LEU A 22 -1.54 0.03 5.95
N GLY A 23 -1.61 -0.15 7.28
CA GLY A 23 -1.41 0.91 8.24
C GLY A 23 -0.01 1.52 8.16
N LEU A 24 1.02 0.69 7.99
CA LEU A 24 2.39 1.16 7.78
C LEU A 24 2.53 1.97 6.48
N SER A 25 1.95 1.51 5.37
CA SER A 25 1.95 2.23 4.08
C SER A 25 1.28 3.60 4.18
N ILE A 26 0.08 3.64 4.78
CA ILE A 26 -0.68 4.88 4.99
C ILE A 26 0.10 5.84 5.90
N THR A 27 0.63 5.34 7.01
CA THR A 27 1.36 6.18 7.98
C THR A 27 2.63 6.77 7.35
N ALA A 28 3.42 5.96 6.64
CA ALA A 28 4.61 6.42 5.93
C ALA A 28 4.26 7.52 4.90
N SER A 29 3.17 7.32 4.14
CA SER A 29 2.68 8.32 3.19
C SER A 29 2.24 9.61 3.89
N ILE A 30 1.47 9.52 4.98
CA ILE A 30 1.04 10.72 5.73
C ILE A 30 2.25 11.50 6.25
N LEU A 31 3.22 10.79 6.84
CA LEU A 31 4.44 11.42 7.36
C LEU A 31 5.32 12.01 6.24
N HIS A 32 5.25 11.47 5.02
CA HIS A 32 5.91 12.05 3.85
C HIS A 32 5.30 13.38 3.41
N TYR A 33 3.96 13.44 3.29
CA TYR A 33 3.28 14.62 2.77
C TYR A 33 3.06 15.71 3.82
N ARG A 34 2.98 15.36 5.11
CA ARG A 34 2.72 16.32 6.20
C ARG A 34 3.67 17.54 6.23
N PRO A 35 5.00 17.41 6.02
CA PRO A 35 5.93 18.54 6.07
C PRO A 35 5.85 19.48 4.86
N ILE A 36 5.04 19.19 3.84
CA ILE A 36 4.99 20.00 2.61
C ILE A 36 4.29 21.35 2.84
N SER A 37 3.40 21.44 3.83
CA SER A 37 2.71 22.67 4.18
C SER A 37 2.31 22.70 5.64
N ASP A 38 2.46 23.88 6.26
CA ASP A 38 2.06 24.15 7.64
C ASP A 38 0.57 24.57 7.75
N ASP A 39 -0.17 24.63 6.64
CA ASP A 39 -1.59 24.99 6.65
C ASP A 39 -2.41 23.93 7.41
N PRO A 40 -3.18 24.29 8.45
CA PRO A 40 -4.02 23.36 9.20
C PRO A 40 -5.05 22.64 8.30
N TYR A 41 -5.56 23.29 7.25
CA TYR A 41 -6.48 22.64 6.29
C TYR A 41 -5.77 21.55 5.50
N TYR A 42 -4.53 21.81 5.06
CA TYR A 42 -3.70 20.82 4.39
C TYR A 42 -3.40 19.62 5.31
N MET A 43 -3.02 19.88 6.56
CA MET A 43 -2.74 18.82 7.55
C MET A 43 -3.97 17.93 7.83
N ALA A 44 -5.18 18.47 7.76
CA ALA A 44 -6.42 17.70 7.93
C ALA A 44 -6.82 16.94 6.65
N LEU A 45 -6.64 17.55 5.47
CA LEU A 45 -7.08 16.99 4.19
C LEU A 45 -6.19 15.84 3.70
N VAL A 46 -4.87 15.98 3.86
CA VAL A 46 -3.88 15.02 3.34
C VAL A 46 -4.08 13.59 3.86
N PRO A 47 -4.28 13.35 5.17
CA PRO A 47 -4.56 12.01 5.67
C PRO A 47 -5.79 11.37 5.04
N VAL A 48 -6.87 12.13 4.87
CA VAL A 48 -8.13 11.64 4.26
C VAL A 48 -7.89 11.27 2.80
N MET A 49 -7.17 12.11 2.06
CA MET A 49 -6.81 11.85 0.67
C MET A 49 -5.94 10.59 0.53
N ILE A 50 -4.91 10.44 1.36
CA ILE A 50 -4.01 9.28 1.33
C ILE A 50 -4.75 8.00 1.66
N ILE A 51 -5.58 8.00 2.71
CA ILE A 51 -6.40 6.83 3.07
C ILE A 51 -7.32 6.45 1.92
N THR A 52 -7.96 7.44 1.28
CA THR A 52 -8.87 7.22 0.16
C THR A 52 -8.14 6.61 -1.05
N VAL A 53 -6.98 7.16 -1.42
CA VAL A 53 -6.16 6.68 -2.54
C VAL A 53 -5.65 5.26 -2.26
N GLU A 54 -5.17 4.99 -1.04
CA GLU A 54 -4.68 3.67 -0.65
C GLU A 54 -5.81 2.64 -0.65
N CYS A 55 -6.98 2.95 -0.09
CA CYS A 55 -8.14 2.08 -0.15
C CYS A 55 -8.60 1.81 -1.60
N LEU A 56 -8.58 2.84 -2.45
CA LEU A 56 -8.92 2.70 -3.87
C LEU A 56 -7.92 1.79 -4.60
N ALA A 57 -6.62 1.97 -4.34
CA ALA A 57 -5.58 1.12 -4.91
C ALA A 57 -5.74 -0.35 -4.47
N GLN A 58 -6.00 -0.60 -3.18
CA GLN A 58 -6.29 -1.95 -2.67
C GLN A 58 -7.54 -2.56 -3.31
N LEU A 59 -8.56 -1.75 -3.60
CA LEU A 59 -9.77 -2.18 -4.29
C LEU A 59 -9.50 -2.51 -5.77
N ILE A 60 -8.69 -1.71 -6.48
CA ILE A 60 -8.26 -1.99 -7.86
C ILE A 60 -7.53 -3.33 -7.93
N LEU A 61 -6.58 -3.57 -7.01
CA LEU A 61 -5.86 -4.85 -6.91
C LEU A 61 -6.83 -6.01 -6.65
N SER A 62 -7.73 -5.86 -5.68
CA SER A 62 -8.71 -6.87 -5.28
C SER A 62 -9.62 -7.27 -6.47
N GLN A 63 -10.06 -6.29 -7.26
CA GLN A 63 -10.80 -6.54 -8.49
C GLN A 63 -9.95 -7.15 -9.60
N GLY A 64 -8.68 -6.76 -9.71
CA GLY A 64 -7.72 -7.36 -10.64
C GLY A 64 -7.55 -8.86 -10.38
N LYS A 65 -7.35 -9.25 -9.11
CA LYS A 65 -7.29 -10.66 -8.69
C LYS A 65 -8.59 -11.41 -8.97
N ALA A 66 -9.75 -10.79 -8.71
CA ALA A 66 -11.04 -11.40 -9.00
C ALA A 66 -11.23 -11.65 -10.51
N ASN A 67 -10.90 -10.67 -11.36
CA ASN A 67 -10.94 -10.81 -12.82
C ASN A 67 -9.98 -11.91 -13.31
N TRP A 68 -8.80 -12.05 -12.69
CA TRP A 68 -7.83 -13.09 -13.01
C TRP A 68 -8.41 -14.49 -12.73
N ARG A 69 -9.06 -14.65 -11.56
CA ARG A 69 -9.74 -15.90 -11.18
C ARG A 69 -10.90 -16.23 -12.12
N ASP A 70 -11.63 -15.21 -12.56
CA ASP A 70 -12.73 -15.33 -13.52
C ASP A 70 -12.25 -15.55 -14.97
N LYS A 71 -10.95 -15.81 -15.18
CA LYS A 71 -10.28 -16.04 -16.48
C LYS A 71 -10.37 -14.85 -17.44
N GLN A 72 -10.65 -13.65 -16.94
CA GLN A 72 -10.61 -12.41 -17.70
C GLN A 72 -9.20 -11.80 -17.61
N TYR A 73 -8.22 -12.43 -18.27
CA TYR A 73 -6.80 -12.09 -18.13
C TYR A 73 -6.48 -10.65 -18.55
N TRP A 74 -7.07 -10.16 -19.65
CA TRP A 74 -6.81 -8.80 -20.14
C TRP A 74 -7.22 -7.70 -19.16
N PRO A 75 -8.49 -7.62 -18.70
CA PRO A 75 -8.87 -6.61 -17.71
C PRO A 75 -8.23 -6.85 -16.33
N ALA A 76 -7.82 -8.08 -16.01
CA ALA A 76 -7.04 -8.35 -14.80
C ALA A 76 -5.63 -7.75 -14.91
N ALA A 77 -4.94 -7.98 -16.03
CA ALA A 77 -3.60 -7.47 -16.27
C ALA A 77 -3.55 -5.94 -16.24
N ILE A 78 -4.54 -5.25 -16.83
CA ILE A 78 -4.63 -3.78 -16.77
C ILE A 78 -4.74 -3.30 -15.32
N LYS A 79 -5.62 -3.90 -14.50
CA LYS A 79 -5.82 -3.48 -13.11
C LYS A 79 -4.61 -3.76 -12.23
N ILE A 80 -4.03 -4.96 -12.37
CA ILE A 80 -2.82 -5.35 -11.62
C ILE A 80 -1.63 -4.47 -12.06
N GLY A 81 -1.49 -4.19 -13.36
CA GLY A 81 -0.47 -3.30 -13.90
C GLY A 81 -0.61 -1.87 -13.40
N LEU A 82 -1.83 -1.31 -13.40
CA LEU A 82 -2.12 0.01 -12.85
C LEU A 82 -1.76 0.11 -11.36
N TYR A 83 -2.07 -0.94 -10.59
CA TYR A 83 -1.67 -1.02 -9.19
C TYR A 83 -0.14 -1.13 -9.01
N GLY A 84 0.56 -1.86 -9.89
CA GLY A 84 2.01 -1.93 -9.89
C GLY A 84 2.68 -0.59 -10.17
N VAL A 85 2.15 0.19 -11.13
CA VAL A 85 2.61 1.56 -11.41
C VAL A 85 2.35 2.47 -10.21
N TYR A 86 1.19 2.35 -9.57
CA TYR A 86 0.88 3.07 -8.34
C TYR A 86 1.90 2.77 -7.22
N ILE A 87 2.21 1.50 -6.96
CA ILE A 87 3.22 1.13 -5.96
C ILE A 87 4.58 1.72 -6.32
N LEU A 88 5.02 1.64 -7.58
CA LEU A 88 6.33 2.15 -7.99
C LEU A 88 6.43 3.67 -7.83
N ILE A 89 5.45 4.41 -8.34
CA ILE A 89 5.51 5.88 -8.37
C ILE A 89 5.12 6.48 -7.03
N PHE A 90 4.02 6.05 -6.44
CA PHE A 90 3.54 6.65 -5.20
C PHE A 90 4.12 5.92 -4.00
N GLY A 91 4.02 4.59 -3.97
CA GLY A 91 4.41 3.83 -2.79
C GLY A 91 5.92 3.90 -2.49
N VAL A 92 6.73 3.43 -3.43
CA VAL A 92 8.19 3.30 -3.27
C VAL A 92 8.86 4.65 -3.22
N MET A 93 8.57 5.57 -4.16
CA MET A 93 9.23 6.87 -4.18
C MET A 93 8.89 7.73 -2.95
N SER A 94 7.61 7.81 -2.54
CA SER A 94 7.25 8.62 -1.37
C SER A 94 7.87 8.07 -0.09
N SER A 95 7.85 6.75 0.07
CA SER A 95 8.43 6.09 1.24
C SER A 95 9.94 6.28 1.26
N MET A 96 10.62 6.08 0.12
CA MET A 96 12.07 6.27 0.02
C MET A 96 12.47 7.72 0.30
N MET A 97 11.76 8.70 -0.26
CA MET A 97 12.02 10.12 0.00
C MET A 97 11.79 10.47 1.46
N PHE A 98 10.74 9.95 2.10
CA PHE A 98 10.53 10.14 3.55
C PHE A 98 11.70 9.61 4.39
N PHE A 99 12.15 8.38 4.11
CA PHE A 99 13.26 7.77 4.84
C PHE A 99 14.57 8.52 4.61
N LEU A 100 14.85 8.94 3.37
CA LEU A 100 16.03 9.74 3.05
C LEU A 100 16.00 11.07 3.82
N THR A 101 14.89 11.80 3.78
CA THR A 101 14.75 13.06 4.52
C THR A 101 14.94 12.85 6.03
N LYS A 102 14.37 11.79 6.61
CA LYS A 102 14.54 11.50 8.05
C LYS A 102 15.97 11.13 8.40
N ALA A 103 16.63 10.30 7.58
CA ALA A 103 18.03 9.96 7.76
C ALA A 103 18.92 11.21 7.70
N THR A 104 18.72 12.08 6.71
CA THR A 104 19.49 13.32 6.56
C THR A 104 19.24 14.30 7.71
N VAL A 105 17.99 14.48 8.14
CA VAL A 105 17.68 15.34 9.29
C VAL A 105 18.32 14.82 10.57
N GLN A 106 18.31 13.50 10.78
CA GLN A 106 18.98 12.90 11.93
C GLN A 106 20.50 13.12 11.86
N GLU A 107 21.12 12.97 10.69
CA GLU A 107 22.55 13.22 10.51
C GLU A 107 22.92 14.67 10.78
N ILE A 108 22.17 15.64 10.25
CA ILE A 108 22.39 17.07 10.51
C ILE A 108 22.21 17.38 11.99
N THR A 109 21.24 16.76 12.65
CA THR A 109 20.98 16.97 14.07
C THR A 109 22.15 16.46 14.91
N VAL A 110 22.66 15.26 14.60
CA VAL A 110 23.84 14.69 15.27
C VAL A 110 25.08 15.55 15.01
N GLU A 111 25.29 16.00 13.77
CA GLU A 111 26.45 16.84 13.41
C GLU A 111 26.44 18.17 14.16
N ARG A 112 25.30 18.88 14.21
CA ARG A 112 25.15 20.11 15.00
C ARG A 112 25.37 19.88 16.49
N ALA A 113 24.91 18.75 17.00
CA ALA A 113 25.06 18.41 18.40
C ALA A 113 26.54 18.14 18.75
N LEU A 114 27.29 17.49 17.85
CA LEU A 114 28.73 17.31 17.97
C LEU A 114 29.50 18.63 17.86
N GLU A 115 29.12 19.51 16.93
CA GLU A 115 29.73 20.84 16.78
C GLU A 115 29.50 21.70 18.03
N SER A 116 28.27 21.74 18.56
CA SER A 116 27.93 22.40 19.83
C SER A 116 28.77 21.87 20.99
N ARG A 117 28.95 20.55 21.06
CA ARG A 117 29.80 19.93 22.09
C ARG A 117 31.26 20.36 21.95
N ALA A 118 31.79 20.36 20.72
CA ALA A 118 33.16 20.78 20.46
C ALA A 118 33.38 22.25 20.80
N SER A 119 32.42 23.14 20.51
CA SER A 119 32.53 24.56 20.85
C SER A 119 32.51 24.78 22.36
N VAL A 120 31.62 24.10 23.11
CA VAL A 120 31.57 24.20 24.58
C VAL A 120 32.86 23.68 25.21
N GLN A 121 33.41 22.58 24.70
CA GLN A 121 34.69 22.06 25.18
C GLN A 121 35.87 23.01 24.91
N ALA A 122 35.89 23.66 23.74
CA ALA A 122 36.90 24.66 23.42
C ALA A 122 36.81 25.88 24.36
N GLU A 123 35.60 26.35 24.66
CA GLU A 123 35.37 27.47 25.58
C GLU A 123 35.82 27.14 27.00
N MET A 124 35.51 25.93 27.51
CA MET A 124 36.00 25.48 28.81
C MET A 124 37.53 25.42 28.87
N ALA A 125 38.18 24.95 27.81
CA ALA A 125 39.65 24.88 27.74
C ALA A 125 40.29 26.27 27.74
N LEU A 126 39.70 27.25 27.04
CA LEU A 126 40.14 28.65 27.08
C LEU A 126 39.99 29.24 28.49
N ASN A 127 38.87 28.97 29.15
CA ASN A 127 38.63 29.42 30.52
C ASN A 127 39.61 28.80 31.53
N GLU A 128 39.97 27.52 31.36
CA GLU A 128 41.00 26.87 32.18
C GLU A 128 42.38 27.52 32.00
N ASP A 129 42.77 27.84 30.76
CA ASP A 129 44.04 28.52 30.49
C ASP A 129 44.05 29.96 31.05
N LEU A 130 42.91 30.65 30.98
CA LEU A 130 42.73 31.96 31.59
C LEU A 130 42.86 31.88 33.12
N ILE A 131 42.20 30.91 33.77
CA ILE A 131 42.34 30.67 35.21
C ILE A 131 43.80 30.41 35.58
N LYS A 132 44.51 29.58 34.80
CA LYS A 132 45.92 29.28 35.02
C LYS A 132 46.80 30.52 34.91
N THR A 133 46.56 31.36 33.91
CA THR A 133 47.29 32.61 33.69
C THR A 133 47.02 33.61 34.82
N LEU A 134 45.76 33.79 35.21
CA LEU A 134 45.37 34.65 36.34
C LEU A 134 45.97 34.13 37.66
N THR A 135 45.96 32.81 37.89
CA THR A 135 46.57 32.19 39.07
C THR A 135 48.07 32.41 39.13
N LYS A 136 48.77 32.32 37.98
CA LYS A 136 50.20 32.62 37.89
C LYS A 136 50.49 34.10 38.22
N SER A 137 49.65 35.01 37.75
CA SER A 137 49.77 36.45 38.06
C SER A 137 49.55 36.77 39.56
N LEU A 138 48.61 36.06 40.20
CA LEU A 138 48.40 36.12 41.65
C LEU A 138 49.61 35.60 42.43
N GLY A 139 50.24 34.50 41.97
CA GLY A 139 51.45 33.98 42.57
C GLY A 139 52.60 35.00 42.58
N THR A 140 52.78 35.72 41.46
CA THR A 140 53.79 36.79 41.38
C THR A 140 53.44 38.03 42.21
N GLU A 141 52.15 38.38 42.36
CA GLU A 141 51.75 39.48 43.25
C GLU A 141 51.89 39.12 44.74
N ALA A 142 51.61 37.86 45.10
CA ALA A 142 51.75 37.37 46.48
C ALA A 142 53.19 37.50 47.01
N GLU A 143 54.19 37.34 46.13
CA GLU A 143 55.61 37.57 46.46
C GLU A 143 55.92 39.05 46.75
N SER A 144 55.15 39.99 46.17
CA SER A 144 55.29 41.44 46.38
C SER A 144 54.37 42.03 47.45
N GLY A 145 53.45 41.22 48.00
CA GLY A 145 52.41 41.62 48.95
C GLY A 145 51.02 41.74 48.30
N TYR A 146 50.03 41.08 48.90
CA TYR A 146 48.63 41.15 48.45
C TYR A 146 48.09 42.58 48.52
N GLY A 147 47.49 43.05 47.42
CA GLY A 147 46.90 44.37 47.33
C GLY A 147 45.55 44.38 46.61
N ARG A 148 45.04 45.57 46.34
CA ARG A 148 43.73 45.81 45.71
C ARG A 148 43.60 45.17 44.31
N ARG A 149 44.72 44.91 43.64
CA ARG A 149 44.79 44.25 42.33
C ARG A 149 44.62 42.73 42.45
N SER A 150 45.13 42.13 43.52
CA SER A 150 44.98 40.70 43.82
C SER A 150 43.52 40.33 44.14
N GLU A 151 42.79 41.21 44.84
CA GLU A 151 41.35 41.05 45.07
C GLU A 151 40.54 41.05 43.76
N ALA A 152 40.90 41.94 42.82
CA ALA A 152 40.27 42.00 41.51
C ALA A 152 40.54 40.75 40.67
N ILE A 153 41.77 40.21 40.72
CA ILE A 153 42.12 38.96 40.04
C ILE A 153 41.38 37.76 40.65
N MET A 154 41.25 37.68 41.98
CA MET A 154 40.47 36.63 42.63
C MET A 154 38.98 36.67 42.23
N ALA A 155 38.38 37.86 42.22
CA ALA A 155 37.00 38.03 41.76
C ALA A 155 36.81 37.58 40.29
N GLN A 156 37.82 37.82 39.45
CA GLN A 156 37.80 37.38 38.05
C GLN A 156 37.96 35.86 37.92
N ILE A 157 38.81 35.22 38.73
CA ILE A 157 38.93 33.76 38.79
C ILE A 157 37.61 33.13 39.22
N ASP A 158 36.96 33.65 40.25
CA ASP A 158 35.70 33.12 40.75
C ASP A 158 34.58 33.25 39.72
N ARG A 159 34.55 34.37 38.99
CA ARG A 159 33.63 34.56 37.86
C ARG A 159 33.85 33.52 36.76
N VAL A 160 35.09 33.34 36.29
CA VAL A 160 35.40 32.39 35.21
C VAL A 160 35.16 30.94 35.66
N LYS A 161 35.39 30.62 36.94
CA LYS A 161 35.01 29.32 37.51
C LYS A 161 33.49 29.12 37.51
N ALA A 162 32.71 30.13 37.86
CA ALA A 162 31.25 30.05 37.80
C ALA A 162 30.75 29.86 36.36
N GLU A 163 31.34 30.58 35.39
CA GLU A 163 31.06 30.41 33.95
C GLU A 163 31.40 28.98 33.49
N ASN A 164 32.52 28.41 33.93
CA ASN A 164 32.88 27.01 33.63
C ASN A 164 31.92 25.98 34.27
N VAL A 165 31.42 26.23 35.48
CA VAL A 165 30.41 25.36 36.09
C VAL A 165 29.11 25.39 35.29
N GLU A 166 28.70 26.56 34.79
CA GLU A 166 27.51 26.69 33.94
C GLU A 166 27.71 26.01 32.58
N LEU A 167 28.87 26.20 31.94
CA LEU A 167 29.21 25.53 30.68
C LEU A 167 29.27 24.01 30.84
N LYS A 168 29.80 23.51 31.96
CA LYS A 168 29.83 22.08 32.26
C LYS A 168 28.42 21.52 32.47
N ALA A 169 27.55 22.24 33.18
CA ALA A 169 26.14 21.85 33.32
C ALA A 169 25.42 21.83 31.97
N LYS A 170 25.70 22.81 31.09
CA LYS A 170 25.18 22.81 29.70
C LYS A 170 25.70 21.63 28.90
N ALA A 171 26.98 21.28 29.04
CA ALA A 171 27.59 20.14 28.37
C ALA A 171 26.99 18.80 28.84
N GLU A 172 26.80 18.63 30.16
CA GLU A 172 26.19 17.43 30.74
C GLU A 172 24.73 17.26 30.29
N THR A 173 23.97 18.36 30.24
CA THR A 173 22.59 18.35 29.74
C THR A 173 22.53 18.00 28.23
N GLN A 174 23.49 18.46 27.45
CA GLN A 174 23.61 18.10 26.02
C GLN A 174 24.11 16.66 25.82
N GLU A 175 24.93 16.15 26.73
CA GLU A 175 25.49 14.79 26.67
C GLU A 175 24.44 13.73 27.01
N GLU A 176 23.51 14.01 27.92
CA GLU A 176 22.34 13.14 28.15
C GLU A 176 21.37 13.13 26.96
N ALA A 177 21.33 14.20 26.17
CA ALA A 177 20.46 14.31 25.01
C ALA A 177 20.99 13.59 23.76
N ILE A 178 22.30 13.31 23.69
CA ILE A 178 22.93 12.62 22.55
C ILE A 178 23.41 11.25 23.04
N THR A 179 22.66 10.20 22.70
CA THR A 179 23.11 8.86 23.10
C THR A 179 24.38 8.48 22.32
N PRO A 180 25.38 7.79 22.93
CA PRO A 180 26.60 7.35 22.23
C PRO A 180 26.33 6.48 20.98
N ALA A 181 25.15 5.85 20.94
CA ALA A 181 24.65 5.09 19.79
C ALA A 181 24.25 5.96 18.58
N GLU A 182 23.97 7.25 18.78
CA GLU A 182 23.66 8.20 17.69
C GLU A 182 24.92 8.75 17.01
N VAL A 183 26.03 8.86 17.75
CA VAL A 183 27.31 9.41 17.25
C VAL A 183 28.00 8.47 16.26
N THR A 184 27.75 7.16 16.37
CA THR A 184 28.08 6.21 15.31
C THR A 184 26.78 5.68 14.72
N THR A 185 26.27 6.36 13.69
CA THR A 185 25.11 5.85 12.94
C THR A 185 25.40 4.38 12.59
N GLY A 186 24.54 3.44 12.99
CA GLY A 186 24.80 2.00 12.81
C GLY A 186 25.18 1.62 11.37
N PHE A 187 24.73 2.43 10.41
CA PHE A 187 25.13 2.37 8.99
C PHE A 187 26.58 2.78 8.72
N SER A 188 27.15 3.77 9.41
CA SER A 188 28.56 4.16 9.31
C SER A 188 29.49 3.06 9.83
N SER A 189 29.13 2.44 10.96
CA SER A 189 29.87 1.30 11.49
C SER A 189 29.80 0.08 10.55
N MET A 190 28.61 -0.23 10.01
CA MET A 190 28.47 -1.27 8.99
C MET A 190 29.22 -0.93 7.69
N ALA A 191 29.24 0.33 7.28
CA ALA A 191 29.95 0.78 6.08
C ALA A 191 31.45 0.51 6.18
N LYS A 192 32.06 0.76 7.36
CA LYS A 192 33.48 0.48 7.61
C LYS A 192 33.82 -1.00 7.50
N VAL A 193 32.93 -1.89 7.95
CA VAL A 193 33.17 -3.35 7.91
C VAL A 193 32.89 -3.93 6.52
N THR A 194 31.87 -3.45 5.83
CA THR A 194 31.41 -4.00 4.54
C THR A 194 32.10 -3.38 3.32
N GLY A 195 32.74 -2.21 3.48
CA GLY A 195 33.31 -1.43 2.37
C GLY A 195 32.25 -0.76 1.49
N ILE A 196 30.97 -0.85 1.84
CA ILE A 196 29.85 -0.22 1.13
C ILE A 196 29.56 1.13 1.78
N SER A 197 29.39 2.19 0.98
CA SER A 197 29.00 3.51 1.50
C SER A 197 27.72 3.44 2.34
N ALA A 198 27.67 4.15 3.47
CA ALA A 198 26.52 4.18 4.38
C ALA A 198 25.21 4.55 3.66
N ASP A 199 25.24 5.47 2.70
CA ASP A 199 24.04 5.88 1.95
C ASP A 199 23.47 4.75 1.08
N ARG A 200 24.33 3.95 0.45
CA ARG A 200 23.87 2.74 -0.27
C ARG A 200 23.27 1.72 0.68
N LEU A 201 23.86 1.52 1.85
CA LEU A 201 23.31 0.62 2.87
C LEU A 201 21.93 1.07 3.33
N LYS A 202 21.73 2.36 3.59
CA LYS A 202 20.42 2.94 3.90
C LYS A 202 19.42 2.68 2.78
N ILE A 203 19.76 3.02 1.54
CA ILE A 203 18.87 2.84 0.39
C ILE A 203 18.49 1.36 0.23
N ILE A 204 19.45 0.44 0.37
CA ILE A 204 19.20 -1.00 0.26
C ILE A 204 18.32 -1.49 1.42
N SER A 205 18.63 -1.14 2.67
CA SER A 205 17.89 -1.61 3.84
C SER A 205 16.44 -1.09 3.83
N PHE A 206 16.27 0.21 3.55
CA PHE A 206 14.93 0.80 3.49
C PHE A 206 14.17 0.36 2.25
N GLY A 207 14.84 0.26 1.10
CA GLY A 207 14.26 -0.28 -0.13
C GLY A 207 13.75 -1.71 0.06
N ALA A 208 14.54 -2.57 0.72
CA ALA A 208 14.14 -3.94 1.03
C ALA A 208 12.94 -4.01 2.00
N LEU A 209 12.92 -3.16 3.03
CA LEU A 209 11.81 -3.08 3.98
C LEU A 209 10.52 -2.60 3.30
N ILE A 210 10.60 -1.55 2.48
CA ILE A 210 9.46 -1.03 1.71
C ILE A 210 8.95 -2.10 0.73
N LEU A 211 9.86 -2.78 0.03
CA LEU A 211 9.51 -3.85 -0.88
C LEU A 211 8.80 -4.99 -0.14
N PHE A 212 9.26 -5.37 1.05
CA PHE A 212 8.61 -6.38 1.88
C PHE A 212 7.18 -5.99 2.27
N VAL A 213 6.96 -4.74 2.67
CA VAL A 213 5.62 -4.21 2.99
C VAL A 213 4.70 -4.28 1.77
N TYR A 214 5.15 -3.83 0.59
CA TYR A 214 4.34 -3.84 -0.62
C TYR A 214 4.10 -5.24 -1.19
N ILE A 215 5.09 -6.15 -1.11
CA ILE A 215 4.89 -7.57 -1.42
C ILE A 215 3.84 -8.15 -0.48
N GLY A 216 3.92 -7.85 0.82
CA GLY A 216 2.91 -8.23 1.81
C GLY A 216 1.51 -7.74 1.42
N LEU A 217 1.38 -6.48 1.01
CA LEU A 217 0.13 -5.93 0.50
C LEU A 217 -0.36 -6.68 -0.74
N ILE A 218 0.50 -6.93 -1.72
CA ILE A 218 0.14 -7.65 -2.95
C ILE A 218 -0.34 -9.06 -2.63
N VAL A 219 0.41 -9.82 -1.83
CA VAL A 219 0.12 -11.23 -1.53
C VAL A 219 -1.13 -11.35 -0.65
N LEU A 220 -1.20 -10.58 0.43
CA LEU A 220 -2.22 -10.70 1.46
C LEU A 220 -3.52 -9.94 1.14
N ASN A 221 -3.55 -9.12 0.07
CA ASN A 221 -4.75 -8.38 -0.32
C ASN A 221 -5.95 -9.32 -0.56
N PRO A 222 -7.10 -9.05 0.10
CA PRO A 222 -8.29 -9.88 -0.01
C PRO A 222 -8.88 -9.82 -1.42
N VAL A 223 -9.24 -10.97 -1.97
CA VAL A 223 -9.86 -11.06 -3.30
C VAL A 223 -11.32 -10.63 -3.22
N ALA A 224 -11.76 -9.77 -4.15
CA ALA A 224 -13.15 -9.34 -4.22
C ALA A 224 -14.09 -10.54 -4.48
N PRO A 225 -15.33 -10.51 -3.96
CA PRO A 225 -16.32 -11.52 -4.30
C PRO A 225 -16.54 -11.55 -5.81
N ALA A 226 -16.59 -12.76 -6.39
CA ALA A 226 -16.77 -12.92 -7.83
C ALA A 226 -18.11 -12.34 -8.25
N LYS A 227 -18.12 -11.49 -9.29
CA LYS A 227 -19.37 -10.89 -9.82
C LYS A 227 -20.30 -11.93 -10.44
N ASN A 228 -19.75 -13.08 -10.84
CA ASN A 228 -20.46 -14.19 -11.47
C ASN A 228 -20.63 -15.39 -10.51
N ALA A 229 -20.47 -15.19 -9.20
CA ALA A 229 -21.01 -16.16 -8.26
C ALA A 229 -22.55 -16.06 -8.33
N GLU A 230 -23.14 -16.64 -9.38
CA GLU A 230 -24.53 -17.08 -9.31
C GLU A 230 -24.66 -17.76 -7.95
N PRO A 231 -25.63 -17.38 -7.11
CA PRO A 231 -25.91 -18.13 -5.91
C PRO A 231 -26.11 -19.55 -6.42
N ASN A 232 -25.20 -20.44 -6.07
CA ASN A 232 -25.33 -21.86 -6.34
C ASN A 232 -26.73 -22.17 -5.82
N LYS A 233 -27.71 -22.30 -6.73
CA LYS A 233 -29.01 -22.84 -6.39
C LYS A 233 -28.62 -24.18 -5.81
N LEU A 234 -28.65 -24.29 -4.48
CA LEU A 234 -28.46 -25.55 -3.82
C LEU A 234 -29.41 -26.48 -4.56
N LYS A 235 -28.87 -27.40 -5.36
CA LYS A 235 -29.64 -28.55 -5.77
C LYS A 235 -30.12 -29.11 -4.43
N PRO A 236 -31.43 -29.15 -4.16
CA PRO A 236 -31.90 -29.73 -2.92
C PRO A 236 -31.26 -31.10 -2.86
N VAL A 237 -30.44 -31.30 -1.82
CA VAL A 237 -29.90 -32.61 -1.48
C VAL A 237 -31.14 -33.43 -1.14
N THR A 238 -31.70 -34.12 -2.14
CA THR A 238 -32.57 -35.24 -1.90
C THR A 238 -31.71 -36.26 -1.18
N ASN A 239 -31.82 -36.26 0.15
CA ASN A 239 -31.40 -37.34 1.01
C ASN A 239 -32.11 -38.60 0.52
N GLY A 240 -31.45 -39.36 -0.34
CA GLY A 240 -31.89 -40.71 -0.68
C GLY A 240 -31.66 -41.59 0.56
N PRO A 241 -32.68 -42.27 1.10
CA PRO A 241 -32.45 -43.25 2.14
C PRO A 241 -31.62 -44.40 1.58
N ALA A 242 -30.74 -44.95 2.43
CA ALA A 242 -29.86 -46.07 2.15
C ALA A 242 -30.62 -47.22 1.48
N ARG A 243 -30.17 -47.58 0.28
CA ARG A 243 -30.70 -48.70 -0.51
C ARG A 243 -30.16 -50.01 0.08
N ASN A 244 -30.96 -50.67 0.91
CA ASN A 244 -30.83 -52.11 1.12
C ASN A 244 -31.47 -52.85 -0.07
N VAL A 245 -30.73 -53.85 -0.53
CA VAL A 245 -31.01 -54.70 -1.67
C VAL A 245 -32.09 -55.72 -1.30
N THR A 246 -33.25 -55.65 -1.98
CA THR A 246 -34.10 -56.83 -2.23
C THR A 246 -34.96 -56.62 -3.48
N LYS A 247 -35.21 -57.71 -4.18
CA LYS A 247 -35.65 -57.81 -5.58
C LYS A 247 -37.17 -57.53 -5.78
N ARG A 248 -37.49 -56.97 -6.97
CA ARG A 248 -38.77 -56.97 -7.74
C ARG A 248 -39.98 -56.15 -7.19
N PRO A 249 -40.97 -55.79 -8.05
CA PRO A 249 -41.00 -55.63 -9.50
C PRO A 249 -41.31 -54.19 -9.96
N VAL A 250 -41.12 -53.96 -11.25
CA VAL A 250 -41.30 -52.70 -11.99
C VAL A 250 -42.75 -52.20 -11.89
N THR A 251 -42.94 -50.96 -11.41
CA THR A 251 -44.06 -50.10 -11.81
C THR A 251 -43.50 -48.75 -12.27
N LEU A 252 -43.53 -48.54 -13.58
CA LEU A 252 -43.25 -47.26 -14.21
C LEU A 252 -44.39 -46.29 -13.86
N ARG A 253 -44.23 -45.53 -12.78
CA ARG A 253 -45.11 -44.40 -12.49
C ARG A 253 -44.70 -43.22 -13.39
N ARG A 254 -45.31 -43.20 -14.56
CA ARG A 254 -45.24 -42.12 -15.55
C ARG A 254 -45.91 -40.88 -14.91
N ASN A 255 -45.11 -39.89 -14.52
CA ASN A 255 -45.65 -38.57 -14.20
C ASN A 255 -46.09 -37.94 -15.53
N THR A 256 -47.39 -38.01 -15.81
CA THR A 256 -48.05 -37.25 -16.86
C THR A 256 -47.97 -35.77 -16.50
N PRO A 257 -47.29 -34.92 -17.29
CA PRO A 257 -47.56 -33.49 -17.21
C PRO A 257 -49.00 -33.25 -17.68
N VAL A 258 -49.73 -32.44 -16.91
CA VAL A 258 -51.05 -31.94 -17.26
C VAL A 258 -50.96 -31.29 -18.64
N VAL A 259 -51.59 -31.94 -19.60
CA VAL A 259 -51.84 -31.43 -20.94
C VAL A 259 -52.78 -30.24 -20.78
N THR A 260 -52.25 -29.03 -20.95
CA THR A 260 -53.08 -27.86 -21.23
C THR A 260 -53.59 -28.03 -22.66
N SER A 261 -54.83 -28.48 -22.79
CA SER A 261 -55.58 -28.50 -24.04
C SER A 261 -55.95 -27.07 -24.44
N LYS A 262 -55.08 -26.43 -25.21
CA LYS A 262 -55.46 -25.39 -26.18
C LYS A 262 -54.79 -25.71 -27.51
N THR A 263 -55.42 -26.62 -28.23
CA THR A 263 -55.15 -26.94 -29.63
C THR A 263 -55.74 -25.83 -30.50
N GLU A 264 -54.97 -24.76 -30.68
CA GLU A 264 -55.01 -23.98 -31.91
C GLU A 264 -53.79 -24.44 -32.73
N GLY A 265 -54.03 -24.90 -33.96
CA GLY A 265 -53.08 -25.67 -34.76
C GLY A 265 -51.69 -25.04 -34.85
N LEU A 266 -50.75 -25.56 -34.05
CA LEU A 266 -49.36 -25.16 -34.12
C LEU A 266 -48.72 -25.81 -35.34
N ASN A 267 -48.47 -25.01 -36.37
CA ASN A 267 -47.66 -25.40 -37.51
C ASN A 267 -46.19 -25.20 -37.20
N CYS A 268 -45.33 -26.07 -37.73
CA CYS A 268 -43.89 -25.94 -37.56
C CYS A 268 -43.40 -24.64 -38.20
N PRO A 269 -42.64 -23.79 -37.49
CA PRO A 269 -42.24 -22.46 -37.97
C PRO A 269 -41.29 -22.49 -39.17
N VAL A 270 -40.78 -23.67 -39.55
CA VAL A 270 -39.81 -23.84 -40.64
C VAL A 270 -40.43 -24.46 -41.88
N CYS A 271 -41.39 -25.37 -41.69
CA CYS A 271 -41.93 -26.22 -42.75
C CYS A 271 -43.45 -26.07 -42.95
N GLY A 272 -44.14 -25.37 -42.04
CA GLY A 272 -45.60 -25.21 -42.08
C GLY A 272 -46.41 -26.47 -41.75
N LYS A 273 -45.78 -27.64 -41.55
CA LYS A 273 -46.49 -28.89 -41.24
C LYS A 273 -47.08 -28.86 -39.82
N PRO A 274 -48.24 -29.48 -39.59
CA PRO A 274 -48.86 -29.55 -38.27
C PRO A 274 -47.95 -30.27 -37.27
N LEU A 275 -47.91 -29.78 -36.03
CA LEU A 275 -47.13 -30.34 -34.93
C LEU A 275 -47.99 -31.22 -34.03
N GLU A 276 -47.39 -32.30 -33.51
CA GLU A 276 -47.99 -33.07 -32.43
C GLU A 276 -47.89 -32.31 -31.09
N PRO A 277 -48.82 -32.54 -30.15
CA PRO A 277 -48.79 -31.90 -28.83
C PRO A 277 -47.43 -32.06 -28.13
N GLY A 278 -46.83 -30.93 -27.73
CA GLY A 278 -45.53 -30.89 -27.05
C GLY A 278 -44.30 -30.85 -27.96
N GLN A 279 -44.47 -30.90 -29.30
CA GLN A 279 -43.37 -30.71 -30.25
C GLN A 279 -43.27 -29.26 -30.71
N THR A 280 -42.04 -28.77 -30.87
CA THR A 280 -41.73 -27.43 -31.41
C THR A 280 -41.33 -27.44 -32.89
N TYR A 281 -40.95 -28.60 -33.44
CA TYR A 281 -40.50 -28.76 -34.83
C TYR A 281 -40.99 -30.08 -35.41
N CYS A 282 -41.37 -30.07 -36.71
CA CYS A 282 -41.89 -31.25 -37.42
C CYS A 282 -40.85 -32.37 -37.57
N CYS A 283 -39.55 -32.02 -37.56
CA CYS A 283 -38.45 -32.98 -37.63
C CYS A 283 -37.12 -32.35 -37.18
N ASN A 284 -36.09 -33.18 -36.99
CA ASN A 284 -34.73 -32.73 -36.65
C ASN A 284 -34.12 -31.81 -37.72
N ALA A 285 -34.45 -32.00 -39.00
CA ALA A 285 -33.97 -31.13 -40.07
C ALA A 285 -34.50 -29.69 -39.90
N CYS A 286 -35.78 -29.53 -39.56
CA CYS A 286 -36.37 -28.23 -39.26
C CYS A 286 -35.78 -27.60 -38.00
N LYS A 287 -35.55 -28.39 -36.95
CA LYS A 287 -34.86 -27.93 -35.74
C LYS A 287 -33.46 -27.39 -36.05
N GLN A 288 -32.69 -28.10 -36.88
CA GLN A 288 -31.35 -27.66 -37.29
C GLN A 288 -31.41 -26.42 -38.19
N LYS A 289 -32.38 -26.32 -39.11
CA LYS A 289 -32.55 -25.14 -39.96
C LYS A 289 -32.89 -23.88 -39.14
N ALA A 290 -33.84 -23.97 -38.21
CA ALA A 290 -34.16 -22.89 -37.27
C ALA A 290 -32.98 -22.50 -36.37
N TYR A 291 -32.11 -23.46 -36.01
CA TYR A 291 -30.89 -23.16 -35.27
C TYR A 291 -29.87 -22.38 -36.13
N ARG A 292 -29.70 -22.77 -37.40
CA ARG A 292 -28.81 -22.08 -38.34
C ARG A 292 -29.28 -20.66 -38.64
N GLU A 293 -30.58 -20.45 -38.82
CA GLU A 293 -31.18 -19.13 -39.03
C GLU A 293 -30.96 -18.21 -37.83
N ARG A 294 -31.28 -18.67 -36.60
CA ARG A 294 -31.00 -17.89 -35.38
C ARG A 294 -29.52 -17.56 -35.20
N LYS A 295 -28.61 -18.43 -35.66
CA LYS A 295 -27.17 -18.15 -35.64
C LYS A 295 -26.76 -17.09 -36.68
N ARG A 296 -27.43 -17.03 -37.84
CA ARG A 296 -27.21 -16.00 -38.86
C ARG A 296 -27.75 -14.64 -38.41
N GLU A 297 -28.96 -14.60 -37.86
CA GLU A 297 -29.55 -13.36 -37.30
C GLU A 297 -28.69 -12.77 -36.19
N LYS A 298 -28.19 -13.60 -35.26
CA LYS A 298 -27.27 -13.13 -34.20
C LYS A 298 -25.99 -12.54 -34.76
N LYS A 299 -25.45 -13.09 -35.86
CA LYS A 299 -24.25 -12.53 -36.52
C LYS A 299 -24.55 -11.20 -37.20
N GLN A 300 -25.68 -11.09 -37.91
CA GLN A 300 -26.10 -9.83 -38.53
C GLN A 300 -26.33 -8.74 -37.48
N LEU A 301 -27.03 -9.05 -36.38
CA LEU A 301 -27.25 -8.09 -35.29
C LEU A 301 -25.94 -7.62 -34.64
N GLN A 302 -24.97 -8.52 -34.48
CA GLN A 302 -23.64 -8.15 -33.99
C GLN A 302 -22.87 -7.26 -34.97
N GLN A 303 -23.04 -7.45 -36.28
CA GLN A 303 -22.43 -6.63 -37.31
C GLN A 303 -23.02 -5.21 -37.31
N VAL A 304 -24.36 -5.09 -37.33
CA VAL A 304 -25.05 -3.79 -37.22
C VAL A 304 -24.65 -3.05 -35.95
N LYS A 305 -24.53 -3.75 -34.81
CA LYS A 305 -24.08 -3.14 -33.56
C LYS A 305 -22.63 -2.63 -33.62
N ARG A 306 -21.76 -3.28 -34.41
CA ARG A 306 -20.37 -2.84 -34.60
C ARG A 306 -20.28 -1.62 -35.53
N GLU A 307 -21.08 -1.60 -36.58
CA GLU A 307 -21.19 -0.46 -37.51
C GLU A 307 -21.73 0.78 -36.76
N ALA A 308 -22.82 0.65 -36.01
CA ALA A 308 -23.35 1.74 -35.19
C ALA A 308 -22.36 2.28 -34.12
N LEU A 309 -21.46 1.42 -33.60
CA LEU A 309 -20.41 1.85 -32.67
C LEU A 309 -19.23 2.53 -33.38
N ARG A 310 -19.01 2.26 -34.67
CA ARG A 310 -18.00 2.95 -35.49
C ARG A 310 -18.49 4.35 -35.83
N ASP A 311 -19.73 4.49 -36.30
CA ASP A 311 -20.32 5.79 -36.66
C ASP A 311 -20.32 6.74 -35.44
N ARG A 312 -20.71 6.24 -34.26
CA ARG A 312 -20.67 7.02 -33.01
C ARG A 312 -19.25 7.45 -32.59
N LYS A 313 -18.21 6.74 -32.99
CA LYS A 313 -16.82 7.14 -32.72
C LYS A 313 -16.35 8.23 -33.67
N GLU A 314 -16.84 8.25 -34.91
CA GLU A 314 -16.53 9.30 -35.88
C GLU A 314 -17.18 10.63 -35.45
N ASP A 315 -18.42 10.59 -34.96
CA ASP A 315 -19.11 11.78 -34.42
C ASP A 315 -18.43 12.39 -33.18
N LEU A 316 -17.75 11.57 -32.37
CA LEU A 316 -17.07 12.02 -31.14
C LEU A 316 -15.58 12.36 -31.35
N GLY A 317 -15.01 12.02 -32.51
CA GLY A 317 -13.57 12.13 -32.79
C GLY A 317 -13.16 13.30 -33.72
N GLY A 318 -14.11 14.02 -34.31
CA GLY A 318 -13.85 15.10 -35.28
C GLY A 318 -13.56 16.47 -34.68
N GLY A 319 -13.47 16.61 -33.35
CA GLY A 319 -13.18 17.87 -32.67
C GLY A 319 -11.69 18.25 -32.68
N VAL A 320 -11.23 18.70 -33.84
CA VAL A 320 -10.13 19.64 -34.09
C VAL A 320 -9.36 20.11 -32.84
N ILE A 321 -8.23 19.46 -32.53
CA ILE A 321 -7.14 20.10 -31.79
C ILE A 321 -6.34 20.90 -32.83
N GLY A 322 -6.79 22.13 -33.04
CA GLY A 322 -6.07 23.15 -33.78
C GLY A 322 -4.77 23.48 -33.04
N LYS A 323 -3.67 23.37 -33.78
CA LYS A 323 -2.34 23.85 -33.44
C LYS A 323 -2.40 25.31 -32.97
N GLU A 324 -1.96 25.59 -31.74
CA GLU A 324 -1.29 26.85 -31.44
C GLU A 324 0.12 26.52 -30.96
N ALA A 325 1.06 26.69 -31.88
CA ALA A 325 2.47 26.84 -31.58
C ALA A 325 2.77 28.34 -31.61
N ARG A 326 3.12 28.89 -30.45
CA ARG A 326 3.95 30.08 -30.27
C ARG A 326 4.83 29.86 -29.06
#